data_AF-A0AAU6X101-F1
#
_entry.id   AF-A0AAU6X101-F1
#
_cell.length_a   1.000
_cell.length_b   1.000
_cell.length_c   1.000
_cell.angle_alpha   90.00
_cell.angle_beta   90.00
_cell.angle_gamma   90.00
#
_symmetry.space_group_name_H-M   'P 1'
#
loop_
_entity.id
_entity.type
_entity.pdbx_description
1 polymer ?
#
loop_
_entity_poly.entity_id
_entity_poly.type
_entity_poly.pdbx_seq_one_letter_code
_entity_poly.pdbx_strand_id
1 'polypeptide(L)'
;MYRKDHLLKEAQRMAQMIAKLLGLKNVAGKEDEFKQVFDDTLLSDFDIRTEELLALDLKDFDLWLKRNNFNAEKLDTLAQLLYMHAEPFKAETPVIAQLHKVLLVFELLEKEHHWQSFENIGKRQIIQQYLKQHNA
;
A
#
# COMPACT_ATOMS: atom_id res chain seq x y z
N MET A 1 -2.07 22.99 19.09
CA MET A 1 -3.23 23.00 18.18
C MET A 1 -2.78 22.67 16.75
N TYR A 2 -2.02 23.55 16.08
CA TYR A 2 -1.60 23.41 14.67
C TYR A 2 -1.08 22.03 14.20
N ARG A 3 -0.19 21.35 14.94
CA ARG A 3 0.39 20.07 14.48
C ARG A 3 -0.57 18.88 14.54
N LYS A 4 -1.46 18.84 15.54
CA LYS A 4 -2.48 17.77 15.65
C LYS A 4 -3.55 17.94 14.58
N ASP A 5 -3.93 19.18 14.30
CA ASP A 5 -4.93 19.49 13.28
C ASP A 5 -4.42 19.16 11.87
N HIS A 6 -3.11 19.31 11.64
CA HIS A 6 -2.48 18.93 10.37
C HIS A 6 -2.49 17.41 10.15
N LEU A 7 -2.03 16.64 11.14
CA LEU A 7 -2.00 15.18 11.05
C LEU A 7 -3.41 14.60 10.84
N LEU A 8 -4.40 15.13 11.55
CA LEU A 8 -5.79 14.71 11.38
C LEU A 8 -6.32 15.00 9.96
N LYS A 9 -5.98 16.15 9.39
CA LYS A 9 -6.36 16.50 8.01
C LYS A 9 -5.70 15.59 6.99
N GLU A 10 -4.42 15.25 7.18
CA GLU A 10 -3.71 14.33 6.31
C GLU A 10 -4.32 12.93 6.35
N ALA A 11 -4.61 12.41 7.56
CA ALA A 11 -5.27 11.13 7.75
C ALA A 11 -6.67 11.10 7.08
N GLN A 12 -7.47 12.15 7.25
CA GLN A 12 -8.77 12.26 6.59
C GLN A 12 -8.65 12.27 5.06
N ARG A 13 -7.68 13.02 4.52
CA ARG A 13 -7.41 13.05 3.08
C ARG A 13 -7.01 11.67 2.55
N MET A 14 -6.12 10.97 3.25
CA MET A 14 -5.71 9.60 2.88
C MET A 14 -6.91 8.63 2.91
N ALA A 15 -7.74 8.69 3.95
CA ALA A 15 -8.94 7.86 4.03
C ALA A 15 -9.93 8.12 2.90
N GLN A 16 -10.18 9.40 2.56
CA GLN A 16 -11.06 9.78 1.44
C GLN A 16 -10.52 9.27 0.10
N MET A 17 -9.21 9.33 -0.09
CA MET A 17 -8.53 8.83 -1.28
C MET A 17 -8.63 7.31 -1.40
N ILE A 18 -8.42 6.56 -0.32
CA ILE A 18 -8.63 5.10 -0.29
C ILE A 18 -10.09 4.77 -0.63
N ALA A 19 -11.05 5.47 -0.03
CA ALA A 19 -12.47 5.27 -0.34
C ALA A 19 -12.78 5.54 -1.82
N LYS A 20 -12.18 6.57 -2.42
CA LYS A 20 -12.29 6.85 -3.86
C LYS A 20 -11.76 5.69 -4.70
N LEU A 21 -10.56 5.19 -4.39
CA LEU A 21 -9.95 4.06 -5.10
C LEU A 21 -10.79 2.79 -5.00
N LEU A 22 -11.32 2.47 -3.80
CA LEU A 22 -12.23 1.35 -3.59
C LEU A 22 -13.52 1.48 -4.43
N GLY A 23 -14.08 2.69 -4.50
CA GLY A 23 -15.27 2.98 -5.30
C GLY A 23 -15.05 2.88 -6.82
N LEU A 24 -13.81 3.07 -7.29
CA LEU A 24 -13.47 2.98 -8.71
C LEU A 24 -13.13 1.55 -9.15
N LYS A 25 -12.45 0.77 -8.28
CA LYS A 25 -11.86 -0.52 -8.63
C LYS A 25 -12.84 -1.55 -9.22
N ASN A 26 -14.10 -1.55 -8.77
CA ASN A 26 -15.10 -2.54 -9.18
C ASN A 26 -16.09 -1.99 -10.22
N VAL A 27 -15.82 -0.82 -10.80
CA VAL A 27 -16.68 -0.19 -11.80
C VAL A 27 -16.06 -0.41 -13.18
N ALA A 28 -16.76 -1.13 -14.04
CA ALA A 28 -16.31 -1.37 -15.41
C ALA A 28 -16.08 -0.03 -16.15
N GLY A 29 -14.93 0.12 -16.80
CA GLY A 29 -14.55 1.33 -17.53
C GLY A 29 -13.95 2.44 -16.66
N LYS A 30 -13.60 2.14 -15.40
CA LYS A 30 -12.94 3.08 -14.47
C LYS A 30 -11.49 2.70 -14.16
N GLU A 31 -10.92 1.76 -14.89
CA GLU A 31 -9.56 1.28 -14.71
C GLU A 31 -8.52 2.40 -14.90
N ASP A 32 -8.71 3.24 -15.92
CA ASP A 32 -7.81 4.39 -16.17
C ASP A 32 -7.89 5.44 -15.06
N GLU A 33 -9.09 5.69 -14.52
CA GLU A 33 -9.28 6.64 -13.41
C GLU A 33 -8.66 6.08 -12.12
N PHE A 34 -8.80 4.78 -11.87
CA PHE A 34 -8.13 4.11 -10.76
C PHE A 34 -6.60 4.26 -10.89
N LYS A 35 -6.05 3.96 -12.07
CA LYS A 35 -4.61 4.08 -12.33
C LYS A 35 -4.13 5.51 -12.12
N GLN A 36 -4.85 6.50 -12.65
CA GLN A 36 -4.49 7.89 -12.49
C GLN A 36 -4.46 8.31 -11.01
N VAL A 37 -5.51 8.00 -10.25
CA VAL A 37 -5.56 8.35 -8.82
C VAL A 37 -4.43 7.64 -8.05
N PHE A 38 -4.13 6.39 -8.38
CA PHE A 38 -3.03 5.64 -7.78
C PHE A 38 -1.67 6.29 -8.08
N ASP A 39 -1.39 6.62 -9.34
CA ASP A 39 -0.14 7.24 -9.77
C ASP A 39 0.04 8.64 -9.13
N ASP A 40 -1.01 9.46 -9.16
CA ASP A 40 -1.02 10.80 -8.56
C ASP A 40 -0.78 10.73 -7.04
N THR A 41 -1.33 9.71 -6.38
CA THR A 41 -1.12 9.48 -4.95
C THR A 41 0.33 9.14 -4.64
N LEU A 42 0.91 8.18 -5.36
CA LEU A 42 2.31 7.79 -5.14
C LEU A 42 3.25 8.96 -5.38
N LEU A 43 3.00 9.73 -6.44
CA LEU A 43 3.83 10.89 -6.74
C LEU A 43 3.69 12.00 -5.69
N SER A 44 2.46 12.37 -5.31
CA SER A 44 2.23 13.51 -4.42
C SER A 44 2.52 13.21 -2.93
N ASP A 45 2.24 11.99 -2.46
CA ASP A 45 2.33 11.65 -1.04
C ASP A 45 3.56 10.82 -0.67
N PHE A 46 4.16 10.13 -1.63
CA PHE A 46 5.31 9.26 -1.42
C PHE A 46 6.55 9.66 -2.25
N ASP A 47 6.42 10.68 -3.10
CA ASP A 47 7.48 11.20 -3.97
C ASP A 47 8.16 10.08 -4.79
N ILE A 48 7.35 9.14 -5.29
CA ILE A 48 7.82 8.01 -6.10
C ILE A 48 6.83 7.72 -7.23
N ARG A 49 7.35 7.38 -8.42
CA ARG A 49 6.49 6.92 -9.52
C ARG A 49 6.14 5.45 -9.37
N THR A 50 4.98 5.05 -9.88
CA THR A 50 4.51 3.65 -9.84
C THR A 50 5.54 2.68 -10.41
N GLU A 51 6.14 3.00 -11.56
CA GLU A 51 7.13 2.14 -12.22
C GLU A 51 8.40 1.98 -11.37
N GLU A 52 8.82 3.05 -10.69
CA GLU A 52 9.98 3.02 -9.79
C GLU A 52 9.70 2.17 -8.56
N LEU A 53 8.55 2.40 -7.90
CA LEU A 53 8.13 1.65 -6.72
C LEU A 53 8.01 0.15 -7.00
N LEU A 54 7.44 -0.21 -8.15
CA LEU A 54 7.27 -1.60 -8.55
C LEU A 54 8.59 -2.26 -8.96
N ALA A 55 9.52 -1.51 -9.53
CA ALA A 55 10.85 -1.99 -9.91
C ALA A 55 11.80 -2.26 -8.73
N LEU A 56 11.57 -1.64 -7.56
CA LEU A 56 12.36 -1.93 -6.36
C LEU A 56 12.27 -3.42 -6.01
N ASP A 57 13.39 -4.07 -5.73
CA ASP A 57 13.33 -5.37 -5.06
C ASP A 57 12.92 -5.20 -3.58
N LEU A 58 12.72 -6.30 -2.86
CA LEU A 58 12.25 -6.23 -1.47
C LEU A 58 13.25 -5.51 -0.54
N LYS A 59 14.55 -5.63 -0.80
CA LYS A 59 15.61 -5.04 0.01
C LYS A 59 15.73 -3.53 -0.25
N ASP A 60 15.68 -3.12 -1.51
CA ASP A 60 15.71 -1.71 -1.88
C ASP A 60 14.42 -1.01 -1.46
N PHE A 61 13.28 -1.71 -1.47
CA PHE A 61 12.03 -1.22 -0.90
C PHE A 61 12.12 -1.00 0.61
N ASP A 62 12.67 -1.95 1.38
CA ASP A 62 12.93 -1.78 2.82
C ASP A 62 13.83 -0.56 3.12
N LEU A 63 14.91 -0.41 2.35
CA LEU A 63 15.80 0.75 2.47
C LEU A 63 15.09 2.07 2.13
N TRP A 64 14.24 2.08 1.10
CA TRP A 64 13.44 3.25 0.75
C TRP A 64 12.45 3.63 1.86
N LEU A 65 11.75 2.66 2.46
CA LEU A 65 10.87 2.91 3.60
C LEU A 65 11.61 3.54 4.78
N LYS A 66 12.75 2.96 5.16
CA LYS A 66 13.58 3.44 6.29
C LYS A 66 14.16 4.82 6.04
N ARG A 67 14.60 5.12 4.80
CA ARG A 67 15.14 6.42 4.42
C ARG A 67 14.09 7.53 4.50
N ASN A 68 12.86 7.25 4.07
CA ASN A 68 11.78 8.23 4.08
C ASN A 68 11.13 8.40 5.46
N ASN A 69 11.34 7.44 6.38
CA ASN A 69 10.86 7.51 7.77
C ASN A 69 9.36 7.87 7.84
N PHE A 70 8.55 7.18 7.04
CA PHE A 70 7.12 7.38 7.00
C PHE A 70 6.48 7.10 8.36
N ASN A 71 5.45 7.86 8.72
CA ASN A 71 4.66 7.56 9.90
C ASN A 71 3.75 6.34 9.65
N ALA A 72 3.16 5.81 10.73
CA ALA A 72 2.29 4.63 10.65
C ALA A 72 1.10 4.83 9.70
N GLU A 73 0.50 6.03 9.64
CA GLU A 73 -0.63 6.32 8.75
C GLU A 73 -0.25 6.26 7.27
N LYS A 74 0.91 6.82 6.89
CA LYS A 74 1.45 6.73 5.52
C LYS A 74 1.82 5.30 5.15
N LEU A 75 2.44 4.57 6.08
CA LEU A 75 2.77 3.16 5.86
C LEU A 75 1.52 2.31 5.65
N ASP A 76 0.49 2.48 6.49
CA ASP A 76 -0.77 1.77 6.33
C ASP A 76 -1.42 2.11 4.98
N THR A 77 -1.48 3.40 4.63
CA THR A 77 -1.97 3.87 3.32
C THR A 77 -1.22 3.22 2.16
N LEU A 78 0.11 3.18 2.22
CA LEU A 78 0.94 2.54 1.18
C LEU A 78 0.62 1.05 1.06
N ALA A 79 0.48 0.34 2.17
CA ALA A 79 0.12 -1.07 2.17
C ALA A 79 -1.26 -1.29 1.53
N GLN A 80 -2.24 -0.44 1.83
CA GLN A 80 -3.56 -0.51 1.20
C GLN A 80 -3.50 -0.25 -0.31
N LEU A 81 -2.73 0.76 -0.75
CA LEU A 81 -2.51 1.05 -2.16
C LEU A 81 -1.90 -0.16 -2.88
N LEU A 82 -0.78 -0.66 -2.38
CA LEU A 82 -0.09 -1.82 -2.95
C LEU A 82 -0.99 -3.06 -2.98
N TYR A 83 -1.76 -3.32 -1.92
CA TYR A 83 -2.70 -4.42 -1.89
C TYR A 83 -3.79 -4.25 -2.97
N MET A 84 -4.40 -3.06 -3.07
CA MET A 84 -5.45 -2.79 -4.03
C MET A 84 -4.97 -2.91 -5.48
N HIS A 85 -3.77 -2.43 -5.79
CA HIS A 85 -3.18 -2.50 -7.13
C HIS A 85 -2.81 -3.92 -7.53
N ALA A 86 -2.44 -4.78 -6.58
CA ALA A 86 -2.11 -6.17 -6.87
C ALA A 86 -3.36 -7.02 -7.19
N GLU A 87 -4.54 -6.59 -6.73
CA GLU A 87 -5.80 -7.30 -6.93
C GLU A 87 -6.43 -7.03 -8.31
N PRO A 88 -7.00 -8.06 -8.97
CA PRO A 88 -7.04 -9.45 -8.53
C PRO A 88 -5.66 -10.12 -8.65
N PHE A 89 -5.30 -10.95 -7.67
CA PHE A 89 -3.99 -11.60 -7.65
C PHE A 89 -3.84 -12.57 -8.83
N LYS A 90 -2.91 -12.27 -9.72
CA LYS A 90 -2.49 -13.16 -10.81
C LYS A 90 -1.15 -13.77 -10.46
N ALA A 91 -0.97 -15.05 -10.80
CA ALA A 91 0.23 -15.83 -10.47
C ALA A 91 1.44 -15.43 -11.33
N GLU A 92 1.80 -14.16 -11.25
CA GLU A 92 2.85 -13.51 -12.00
C GLU A 92 3.90 -12.98 -11.02
N THR A 93 5.18 -13.09 -11.39
CA THR A 93 6.30 -12.65 -10.53
C THR A 93 6.15 -11.21 -10.01
N PRO A 94 5.69 -10.22 -10.80
CA PRO A 94 5.48 -8.86 -10.31
C PRO A 94 4.44 -8.77 -9.19
N VAL A 95 3.34 -9.55 -9.26
CA VAL A 95 2.30 -9.58 -8.23
C VAL A 95 2.87 -10.18 -6.95
N ILE A 96 3.58 -11.32 -7.03
CA ILE A 96 4.22 -11.95 -5.87
C ILE A 96 5.21 -10.99 -5.19
N ALA A 97 6.04 -10.28 -5.97
CA ALA A 97 6.97 -9.29 -5.43
C ALA A 97 6.22 -8.14 -4.73
N GLN A 98 5.13 -7.67 -5.32
CA GLN A 98 4.28 -6.63 -4.72
C GLN A 98 3.62 -7.09 -3.41
N LEU A 99 3.14 -8.33 -3.33
CA LEU A 99 2.55 -8.88 -2.11
C LEU A 99 3.57 -9.02 -0.97
N HIS A 100 4.82 -9.40 -1.28
CA HIS A 100 5.90 -9.38 -0.30
C HIS A 100 6.19 -7.98 0.25
N LYS A 101 6.11 -6.95 -0.60
CA LYS A 101 6.21 -5.54 -0.16
C LYS A 101 5.08 -5.18 0.81
N VAL A 102 3.84 -5.59 0.54
CA VAL A 102 2.70 -5.39 1.47
C VAL A 102 2.98 -6.03 2.83
N LEU A 103 3.44 -7.29 2.84
CA LEU A 103 3.78 -8.00 4.08
C LEU A 103 4.89 -7.32 4.88
N LEU A 104 5.91 -6.78 4.20
CA LEU A 104 6.98 -6.03 4.84
C LEU A 104 6.45 -4.77 5.51
N VAL A 105 5.57 -4.01 4.86
CA VAL A 105 4.98 -2.81 5.47
C VAL A 105 4.14 -3.18 6.70
N PHE A 106 3.37 -4.28 6.65
CA PHE A 106 2.64 -4.76 7.82
C PHE A 106 3.56 -5.18 8.97
N GLU A 107 4.70 -5.79 8.69
CA GLU A 107 5.71 -6.13 9.70
C GLU A 107 6.32 -4.87 10.32
N LEU A 108 6.63 -3.86 9.50
CA LEU A 108 7.17 -2.57 9.95
C LEU A 108 6.18 -1.85 10.88
N LEU A 109 4.91 -1.79 10.50
CA LEU A 109 3.83 -1.22 11.32
C LEU A 109 3.73 -1.89 12.69
N GLU A 110 3.79 -3.23 12.73
CA GLU A 110 3.67 -4.00 13.96
C GLU A 110 4.90 -3.84 14.86
N LYS A 111 6.10 -3.95 14.29
CA LYS A 111 7.36 -3.97 15.05
C LYS A 111 7.83 -2.60 15.49
N GLU A 112 7.75 -1.60 14.61
CA GLU A 112 8.32 -0.27 14.87
C GLU A 112 7.27 0.74 15.34
N HIS A 113 6.03 0.62 14.87
CA HIS A 113 4.96 1.56 15.23
C HIS A 113 3.96 1.00 16.24
N HIS A 114 4.07 -0.29 16.61
CA HIS A 114 3.11 -1.00 17.46
C HIS A 114 1.66 -0.84 16.98
N TRP A 115 1.49 -0.74 15.66
CA TRP A 115 0.20 -0.56 15.00
C TRP A 115 -0.21 -1.88 14.34
N GLN A 116 -1.39 -2.38 14.72
CA GLN A 116 -2.02 -3.50 14.05
C GLN A 116 -3.51 -3.22 13.87
N SER A 117 -4.01 -3.43 12.65
CA SER A 117 -5.44 -3.32 12.34
C SER A 117 -6.02 -4.69 12.01
N PHE A 118 -7.31 -4.89 12.31
CA PHE A 118 -8.02 -6.10 11.91
C PHE A 118 -7.99 -6.31 10.38
N GLU A 119 -8.02 -5.21 9.63
CA GLU A 119 -7.88 -5.23 8.18
C GLU A 119 -6.52 -5.79 7.73
N ASN A 120 -5.42 -5.33 8.32
CA ASN A 120 -4.08 -5.82 7.99
C ASN A 120 -3.90 -7.29 8.37
N ILE A 121 -4.48 -7.73 9.49
CA ILE A 121 -4.50 -9.15 9.88
C ILE A 121 -5.22 -9.98 8.82
N GLY A 122 -6.41 -9.57 8.39
CA GLY A 122 -7.18 -10.27 7.36
C GLY A 122 -6.43 -10.32 6.02
N LYS A 123 -5.89 -9.20 5.57
CA LYS A 123 -5.11 -9.12 4.32
C LYS A 123 -3.84 -9.96 4.38
N ARG A 124 -3.12 -9.95 5.52
CA ARG A 124 -1.95 -10.81 5.74
C ARG A 124 -2.29 -12.29 5.54
N GLN A 125 -3.42 -12.76 6.10
CA GLN A 125 -3.86 -14.14 5.94
C GLN A 125 -4.16 -14.49 4.47
N ILE A 126 -4.88 -13.61 3.77
CA ILE A 126 -5.21 -13.78 2.34
C ILE A 126 -3.92 -13.87 1.51
N ILE A 127 -2.96 -12.95 1.73
CA ILE A 127 -1.68 -12.96 1.03
C ILE A 127 -0.91 -14.25 1.31
N GLN A 128 -0.77 -14.64 2.58
CA GLN A 128 -0.03 -15.84 2.95
C GLN A 128 -0.65 -17.12 2.37
N GLN A 129 -1.97 -17.19 2.35
CA GLN A 129 -2.69 -18.30 1.72
C GLN A 129 -2.39 -18.35 0.21
N TYR A 130 -2.45 -17.20 -0.46
CA TYR A 130 -2.15 -17.09 -1.88
C TYR A 130 -0.71 -17.51 -2.21
N LEU A 131 0.28 -16.95 -1.51
CA LEU A 131 1.70 -17.28 -1.70
C LEU A 131 1.98 -18.77 -1.50
N LYS A 132 1.39 -19.37 -0.45
CA LYS A 132 1.47 -20.81 -0.19
C LYS A 132 0.89 -21.66 -1.33
N GLN A 133 -0.22 -21.24 -1.94
CA GLN A 133 -0.83 -21.96 -3.06
C GLN A 133 0.04 -21.90 -4.33
N HIS A 134 0.90 -20.90 -4.44
CA HIS A 134 1.76 -20.67 -5.61
C HIS A 134 3.23 -20.99 -5.38
N ASN A 135 3.58 -21.67 -4.27
CA ASN A 135 4.97 -21.98 -3.87
C ASN A 135 5.89 -20.75 -3.88
N ALA A 136 5.35 -19.61 -3.48
CA ALA A 136 5.97 -18.30 -3.53
C ALA A 136 6.20 -17.73 -2.13
#